data_AF-A0AAV2RXP6-F1
#
_entry.id   AF-A0AAV2RXP6-F1
#
_cell.length_a   1.000
_cell.length_b   1.000
_cell.length_c   1.000
_cell.angle_alpha   90.00
_cell.angle_beta   90.00
_cell.angle_gamma   90.00
#
_symmetry.space_group_name_H-M   'P 1'
#
loop_
_entity.id
_entity.type
_entity.pdbx_description
1 polymer ?
#
loop_
_entity_poly.entity_id
_entity_poly.type
_entity_poly.pdbx_seq_one_letter_code
_entity_poly.pdbx_strand_id
1 'polypeptide(L)'
;MDIPEALRILRSCRKNLVDNPGQYRFTHELLLEMMYGHQTSYTEQEFLNTFKEITTTSALKNQYDKLLNLPKSHNYELASNPSYSQYNRDQNIIPANGRMIFLNSVKEANGSQYINAVRVN
;
A
#
# COMPACT_ATOMS: atom_id res chain seq x y z
N MET A 1 26.33 7.93 5.97
CA MET A 1 26.93 6.96 5.04
C MET A 1 25.98 6.86 3.86
N ASP A 2 26.49 6.99 2.63
CA ASP A 2 25.66 6.95 1.42
C ASP A 2 25.31 5.50 1.04
N ILE A 3 24.14 5.28 0.44
CA ILE A 3 23.57 3.96 0.12
C ILE A 3 24.46 3.13 -0.84
N PRO A 4 25.02 3.71 -1.92
CA PRO A 4 25.97 3.00 -2.79
C PRO A 4 27.19 2.49 -2.04
N GLU A 5 27.73 3.30 -1.11
CA GLU A 5 28.93 2.94 -0.35
C GLU A 5 28.62 1.86 0.69
N ALA A 6 27.49 1.97 1.39
CA ALA A 6 27.01 0.92 2.27
C ALA A 6 26.82 -0.41 1.53
N LEU A 7 26.23 -0.36 0.32
CA LEU A 7 26.02 -1.55 -0.50
C LEU A 7 27.34 -2.14 -1.03
N ARG A 8 28.31 -1.29 -1.38
CA ARG A 8 29.65 -1.72 -1.77
C ARG A 8 30.33 -2.51 -0.64
N ILE A 9 30.25 -2.02 0.59
CA ILE A 9 30.79 -2.69 1.78
C ILE A 9 30.05 -4.02 2.01
N LEU A 10 28.71 -4.02 1.98
CA LEU A 10 27.94 -5.27 2.15
C LEU A 10 28.31 -6.34 1.10
N ARG A 11 28.51 -5.92 -0.14
CA ARG A 11 28.89 -6.81 -1.25
C ARG A 11 30.31 -7.35 -1.15
N SER A 12 31.21 -6.71 -0.40
CA SER A 12 32.54 -7.26 -0.14
C SER A 12 32.48 -8.48 0.79
N CYS A 13 31.50 -8.51 1.70
CA CYS A 13 31.24 -9.64 2.59
C CYS A 13 30.38 -10.74 1.94
N ARG A 14 29.38 -10.37 1.13
CA ARG A 14 28.49 -11.33 0.45
C ARG A 14 28.11 -10.83 -0.94
N LYS A 15 28.52 -11.58 -1.97
CA LYS A 15 28.18 -11.28 -3.37
C LYS A 15 26.67 -11.29 -3.58
N ASN A 16 26.21 -10.47 -4.53
CA ASN A 16 24.81 -10.36 -4.97
C ASN A 16 23.82 -9.91 -3.88
N LEU A 17 24.26 -9.13 -2.87
CA LEU A 17 23.31 -8.39 -2.03
C LEU A 17 22.67 -7.24 -2.82
N VAL A 18 21.35 -7.09 -2.69
CA VAL A 18 20.54 -6.10 -3.42
C VAL A 18 20.80 -6.22 -4.93
N ASP A 19 20.48 -7.36 -5.51
CA ASP A 19 20.98 -7.78 -6.83
C ASP A 19 20.23 -7.18 -8.02
N ASN A 20 19.04 -6.61 -7.78
CA ASN A 20 18.23 -6.03 -8.83
C ASN A 20 17.83 -4.57 -8.55
N PRO A 21 17.52 -3.79 -9.60
CA PRO A 21 17.13 -2.39 -9.46
C PRO A 21 15.89 -2.17 -8.58
N GLY A 22 14.97 -3.14 -8.54
CA GLY A 22 13.77 -3.08 -7.69
C GLY A 22 14.12 -3.10 -6.21
N GLN A 23 14.96 -4.03 -5.77
CA GLN A 23 15.45 -4.10 -4.38
C GLN A 23 16.23 -2.83 -4.00
N TYR A 24 17.01 -2.29 -4.93
CA TYR A 24 17.77 -1.06 -4.69
C TYR A 24 16.83 0.13 -4.47
N ARG A 25 15.84 0.31 -5.36
CA ARG A 25 14.81 1.35 -5.22
C ARG A 25 14.03 1.19 -3.92
N PHE A 26 13.60 -0.03 -3.61
CA PHE A 26 12.87 -0.32 -2.38
C PHE A 26 13.68 0.01 -1.12
N THR A 27 15.01 -0.20 -1.15
CA THR A 27 15.88 0.17 -0.02
C THR A 27 15.90 1.69 0.20
N HIS A 28 15.93 2.48 -0.87
CA HIS A 28 15.81 3.94 -0.78
C HIS A 28 14.44 4.36 -0.22
N GLU A 29 13.36 3.77 -0.74
CA GLU A 29 12.00 4.04 -0.25
C GLU A 29 11.85 3.70 1.24
N LEU A 30 12.39 2.56 1.67
CA LEU A 30 12.38 2.14 3.07
C LEU A 30 13.15 3.11 3.96
N LEU A 31 14.32 3.58 3.52
CA LEU A 31 15.11 4.55 4.29
C LEU A 31 14.40 5.90 4.40
N LEU A 32 13.75 6.36 3.33
CA LEU A 32 12.92 7.56 3.38
C LEU A 32 11.77 7.39 4.37
N GLU A 33 11.09 6.24 4.38
CA GLU A 33 10.03 5.97 5.36
C GLU A 33 10.59 5.88 6.79
N MET A 34 11.78 5.33 7.01
CA MET A 34 12.39 5.31 8.35
C MET A 34 12.80 6.72 8.83
N MET A 35 13.23 7.60 7.93
CA MET A 35 13.69 8.95 8.27
C MET A 35 12.56 9.96 8.39
N TYR A 36 11.53 9.85 7.55
CA TYR A 36 10.44 10.84 7.43
C TYR A 36 9.05 10.26 7.78
N GLY A 37 8.96 8.95 7.98
CA GLY A 37 7.80 8.29 8.55
C GLY A 37 7.50 8.84 9.94
N HIS A 38 6.27 8.60 10.39
CA HIS A 38 5.84 9.03 11.72
C HIS A 38 5.55 7.77 12.54
N GLN A 39 5.95 7.76 13.80
CA GLN A 39 5.59 6.67 14.70
C GLN A 39 4.09 6.74 14.98
N THR A 40 3.35 5.74 14.49
CA THR A 40 1.91 5.58 14.71
C THR A 40 1.59 4.29 15.49
N SER A 41 2.61 3.66 16.06
CA SER A 41 2.47 2.50 16.95
C SER A 41 2.73 2.94 18.38
N TYR A 42 1.82 2.54 19.26
CA TYR A 42 1.82 2.89 20.68
C TYR A 42 1.51 1.65 21.50
N THR A 43 2.12 1.55 22.67
CA THR A 43 1.82 0.53 23.66
C THR A 43 0.48 0.80 24.34
N GLU A 44 -0.06 -0.20 25.05
CA GLU A 44 -1.27 -0.02 25.85
C GLU A 44 -1.11 1.08 26.92
N GLN A 45 0.07 1.14 27.54
CA GLN A 45 0.38 2.14 28.57
C GLN A 45 0.36 3.57 28.01
N GLU A 46 0.73 3.76 26.74
CA GLU A 46 0.77 5.06 26.07
C GLU A 46 -0.61 5.48 25.53
N PHE A 47 -1.50 4.51 25.29
CA PHE A 47 -2.75 4.71 24.55
C PHE A 47 -3.59 5.89 25.06
N LEU A 48 -3.87 5.99 26.37
CA LEU A 48 -4.75 7.04 26.88
C LEU A 48 -4.18 8.45 26.68
N ASN A 49 -2.88 8.61 26.83
CA ASN A 49 -2.22 9.90 26.66
C ASN A 49 -2.17 10.28 25.18
N THR A 50 -1.75 9.34 24.34
CA THR A 50 -1.70 9.52 22.88
C THR A 50 -3.09 9.78 22.29
N PHE A 51 -4.11 9.05 22.71
CA PHE A 51 -5.47 9.23 22.22
C PHE A 51 -6.01 10.63 22.54
N LYS A 52 -5.79 11.11 23.77
CA LYS A 52 -6.15 12.49 24.15
C LYS A 52 -5.42 13.51 23.29
N GLU A 53 -4.11 13.36 23.12
CA GLU A 53 -3.33 14.25 22.27
C GLU A 53 -3.85 14.27 20.83
N ILE A 54 -4.06 13.09 20.23
CA ILE A 54 -4.51 12.95 18.84
C ILE A 54 -5.90 13.57 18.63
N THR A 55 -6.81 13.39 19.58
CA THR A 55 -8.21 13.84 19.46
C THR A 55 -8.44 15.29 19.85
N THR A 56 -7.55 15.90 20.64
CA THR A 56 -7.67 17.30 21.10
C THR A 56 -6.82 18.28 20.30
N THR A 57 -5.86 17.77 19.54
CA THR A 57 -4.99 18.58 18.66
C THR A 57 -5.33 18.37 17.19
N SER A 58 -4.61 19.04 16.29
CA SER A 58 -4.70 18.81 14.84
C SER A 58 -4.03 17.50 14.38
N ALA A 59 -3.44 16.72 15.29
CA ALA A 59 -2.69 15.52 14.94
C ALA A 59 -3.54 14.48 14.18
N LEU A 60 -4.81 14.26 14.56
CA LEU A 60 -5.70 13.36 13.82
C LEU A 60 -5.92 13.83 12.36
N LYS A 61 -6.17 15.13 12.18
CA LYS A 61 -6.38 15.72 10.85
C LYS A 61 -5.11 15.62 10.00
N ASN A 62 -3.94 15.91 10.58
CA ASN A 62 -2.66 15.79 9.90
C ASN A 62 -2.37 14.34 9.46
N GLN A 63 -2.66 13.35 10.32
CA GLN A 63 -2.51 11.94 9.96
C GLN A 63 -3.47 11.53 8.84
N TYR A 64 -4.73 11.96 8.93
CA TYR A 64 -5.72 11.70 7.88
C TYR A 64 -5.31 12.32 6.53
N ASP A 65 -4.85 13.57 6.53
CA ASP A 65 -4.39 14.24 5.31
C ASP A 65 -3.14 13.59 4.74
N LYS A 66 -2.23 13.12 5.60
CA LYS A 66 -1.08 12.30 5.15
C LYS A 66 -1.56 11.02 4.46
N LEU A 67 -2.52 10.30 5.04
CA LEU A 67 -3.08 9.07 4.45
C LEU A 67 -3.72 9.34 3.08
N LEU A 68 -4.45 10.45 2.92
CA LEU A 68 -5.05 10.83 1.64
C LEU A 68 -4.01 11.11 0.53
N ASN A 69 -2.84 11.63 0.91
CA ASN A 69 -1.75 12.00 0.02
C ASN A 69 -0.70 10.90 -0.18
N LEU A 70 -0.89 9.71 0.40
CA LEU A 70 0.02 8.59 0.18
C LEU A 70 0.10 8.25 -1.33
N PRO A 71 1.29 7.90 -1.84
CA PRO A 71 1.45 7.51 -3.24
C PRO A 71 0.50 6.36 -3.60
N LYS A 72 -0.40 6.59 -4.57
CA LYS A 72 -1.32 5.58 -5.09
C LYS A 72 -0.66 4.89 -6.29
N SER A 73 0.04 3.79 -6.05
CA SER A 73 0.68 2.98 -7.10
C SER A 73 -0.23 1.89 -7.69
N HIS A 74 -1.50 1.89 -7.33
CA HIS A 74 -2.46 0.87 -7.73
C HIS A 74 -2.98 1.13 -9.16
N ASN A 75 -3.01 0.09 -9.99
CA ASN A 75 -3.68 0.08 -11.29
C ASN A 75 -5.14 -0.38 -11.10
N TYR A 76 -6.09 0.28 -11.77
CA TYR A 76 -7.53 0.00 -11.72
C TYR A 76 -8.16 -0.27 -13.10
N GLU A 77 -7.37 -0.36 -14.16
CA GLU A 77 -7.83 -0.45 -15.56
C GLU A 77 -8.88 -1.53 -15.79
N LEU A 78 -8.75 -2.69 -15.13
CA LEU A 78 -9.67 -3.80 -15.34
C LEU A 78 -11.05 -3.45 -14.77
N ALA A 79 -11.11 -3.02 -13.51
CA ALA A 79 -12.36 -2.70 -12.83
C ALA A 79 -13.04 -1.43 -13.36
N SER A 80 -12.26 -0.52 -13.94
CA SER A 80 -12.75 0.69 -14.63
C SER A 80 -13.36 0.41 -16.00
N ASN A 81 -13.28 -0.82 -16.52
CA ASN A 81 -13.86 -1.16 -17.82
C ASN A 81 -15.39 -0.94 -17.78
N PRO A 82 -15.98 -0.21 -18.75
CA PRO A 82 -17.43 0.02 -18.80
C PRO A 82 -18.28 -1.24 -18.73
N SER A 83 -17.79 -2.38 -19.23
CA SER A 83 -18.47 -3.68 -19.16
C SER A 83 -18.70 -4.18 -17.72
N TYR A 84 -17.93 -3.68 -16.75
CA TYR A 84 -18.06 -4.02 -15.34
C TYR A 84 -18.74 -2.95 -14.49
N SER A 85 -19.06 -1.78 -15.05
CA SER A 85 -19.68 -0.66 -14.32
C SER A 85 -20.97 -1.06 -13.60
N GLN A 86 -21.79 -1.92 -14.20
CA GLN A 86 -23.03 -2.44 -13.63
C GLN A 86 -22.83 -3.31 -12.37
N TYR A 87 -21.63 -3.85 -12.17
CA TYR A 87 -21.28 -4.65 -10.99
C TYR A 87 -20.64 -3.81 -9.87
N ASN A 88 -20.48 -2.50 -10.10
CA ASN A 88 -19.92 -1.55 -9.15
C ASN A 88 -21.03 -0.64 -8.61
N ARG A 89 -21.28 -0.70 -7.29
CA ARG A 89 -22.26 0.19 -6.64
C ARG A 89 -21.83 1.66 -6.70
N ASP A 90 -20.53 1.90 -6.53
CA ASP A 90 -19.89 3.21 -6.64
C ASP A 90 -18.73 3.09 -7.63
N GLN A 91 -18.70 3.94 -8.64
CA GLN A 91 -17.66 3.92 -9.68
C GLN A 91 -16.31 4.46 -9.17
N ASN A 92 -16.31 5.17 -8.02
CA ASN A 92 -15.08 5.65 -7.37
C ASN A 92 -14.50 4.62 -6.39
N ILE A 93 -15.24 3.55 -6.08
CA ILE A 93 -14.82 2.49 -5.15
C ILE A 93 -14.77 1.18 -5.93
N ILE A 94 -13.61 0.96 -6.56
CA ILE A 94 -13.33 -0.20 -7.42
C ILE A 94 -12.04 -0.90 -7.00
N PRO A 95 -11.91 -2.22 -7.22
CA PRO A 95 -10.75 -2.97 -6.77
C PRO A 95 -9.52 -2.67 -7.65
N ALA A 96 -8.35 -2.58 -7.01
CA ALA A 96 -7.07 -2.50 -7.73
C ALA A 96 -6.74 -3.85 -8.38
N ASN A 97 -6.21 -3.85 -9.60
CA ASN A 97 -5.91 -5.04 -10.41
C ASN A 97 -5.14 -6.12 -9.62
N GLY A 98 -4.10 -5.73 -8.87
CA GLY A 98 -3.27 -6.65 -8.09
C GLY A 98 -3.92 -7.22 -6.83
N ARG A 99 -5.15 -6.81 -6.50
CA ARG A 99 -5.89 -7.20 -5.30
C ARG A 99 -7.26 -7.80 -5.59
N MET A 100 -7.64 -7.90 -6.86
CA MET A 100 -8.95 -8.38 -7.27
C MET A 100 -9.20 -9.83 -6.85
N ILE A 101 -10.47 -10.16 -6.63
CA ILE A 101 -10.96 -11.52 -6.50
C ILE A 101 -11.79 -11.86 -7.74
N PHE A 102 -11.59 -13.07 -8.28
CA PHE A 102 -12.36 -13.57 -9.40
C PHE A 102 -13.22 -14.76 -8.98
N LEU A 103 -14.45 -14.80 -9.49
CA LEU A 103 -15.35 -15.92 -9.30
C LEU A 103 -15.02 -17.04 -10.29
N ASN A 104 -15.27 -18.28 -9.87
CA ASN A 104 -15.18 -19.41 -10.79
C ASN A 104 -16.28 -19.31 -11.85
N SER A 105 -15.91 -19.50 -13.12
CA SER A 105 -16.89 -19.54 -14.20
C SER A 105 -17.75 -20.80 -14.08
N VAL A 106 -19.07 -20.63 -14.08
CA VAL A 106 -20.03 -21.76 -14.13
C VAL A 106 -20.27 -22.09 -15.59
N LYS A 107 -20.01 -23.34 -16.00
CA LYS A 107 -19.98 -23.80 -17.40
C LYS A 107 -21.24 -23.51 -18.24
N GLU A 108 -22.37 -23.20 -17.61
CA GLU A 108 -23.65 -22.96 -18.28
C GLU A 108 -24.14 -21.50 -18.18
N ALA A 109 -23.42 -20.64 -17.43
CA ALA A 109 -23.76 -19.23 -17.28
C ALA A 109 -22.71 -18.38 -17.99
N ASN A 110 -23.13 -17.61 -19.01
CA ASN A 110 -22.33 -16.55 -19.65
C ASN A 110 -22.13 -15.33 -18.72
N GLY A 111 -21.87 -15.58 -17.43
CA GLY A 111 -21.67 -14.57 -16.41
C GLY A 111 -20.22 -14.09 -16.34
N SER A 112 -20.03 -12.82 -16.01
CA SER A 112 -18.71 -12.29 -15.71
C SER A 112 -18.10 -12.97 -14.48
N GLN A 113 -16.79 -13.24 -14.52
CA GLN A 113 -16.03 -13.67 -13.34
C GLN A 113 -15.68 -12.50 -12.41
N TYR A 114 -16.02 -11.27 -12.81
CA TYR A 114 -15.77 -10.06 -12.04
C TYR A 114 -16.70 -9.95 -10.84
N ILE A 115 -16.12 -9.60 -9.69
CA ILE A 115 -16.83 -9.08 -8.53
C ILE A 115 -16.06 -7.88 -7.98
N ASN A 116 -16.76 -6.84 -7.55
CA ASN A 116 -16.15 -5.71 -6.87
C ASN A 116 -15.77 -6.12 -5.44
N ALA A 117 -14.61 -6.75 -5.30
CA ALA A 117 -14.05 -7.19 -4.03
C ALA A 117 -12.51 -7.22 -4.09
N VAL A 118 -11.86 -7.02 -2.94
CA VAL A 118 -10.41 -7.07 -2.81
C VAL A 118 -9.98 -8.07 -1.74
N ARG A 119 -8.81 -8.67 -1.92
CA ARG A 119 -8.11 -9.38 -0.86
C ARG A 119 -7.44 -8.39 0.09
N VAL A 120 -7.90 -8.39 1.35
CA VAL A 120 -7.25 -7.67 2.45
C VAL A 120 -6.32 -8.65 3.17
N ASN A 121 -5.15 -8.16 3.60
CA ASN A 121 -4.18 -8.95 4.37
C ASN A 121 -4.46 -8.83 5.87
#